data_AF-A0A9P3GJG5-F1
#
_entry.id   AF-A0A9P3GJG5-F1
#
_cell.length_a   1.000
_cell.length_b   1.000
_cell.length_c   1.000
_cell.angle_alpha   90.00
_cell.angle_beta   90.00
_cell.angle_gamma   90.00
#
_symmetry.space_group_name_H-M   'P 1'
#
loop_
_entity.id
_entity.type
_entity.pdbx_description
1 polymer ?
#
loop_
_entity_poly.entity_id
_entity_poly.type
_entity_poly.pdbx_seq_one_letter_code
_entity_poly.pdbx_strand_id
1 'polypeptide(L)'
;MLGYGGTDKPEDPAAYIGSLLVQDLVEILDEERVDKAVVIGVTSLLRALRAYFTGSYVPPHASFDLQAFLDGTKAIGGRDLFGYWEFFGADPEAEKIIEAYIDSFICQWFPQEPEVWRDCIAPRDAHKKNLLADKIVPLGPYMTEENVEYFRDTFAQGGWAGPLNWYRAAVHGSRSKDDAATQSDTPRADIPAS
;
A
#
# COMPACT_ATOMS: atom_id res chain seq x y z
N MET A 1 8.18 -7.24 -2.54
CA MET A 1 8.20 -5.77 -2.63
C MET A 1 8.95 -5.24 -1.42
N LEU A 2 9.69 -4.14 -1.57
CA LEU A 2 10.40 -3.48 -0.48
C LEU A 2 9.51 -3.31 0.76
N GLY A 3 10.05 -3.60 1.94
CA GLY A 3 9.33 -3.55 3.21
C GLY A 3 8.57 -4.83 3.60
N TYR A 4 8.56 -5.90 2.79
CA TYR A 4 7.75 -7.10 3.07
C TYR A 4 8.55 -8.40 3.05
N GLY A 5 8.21 -9.33 3.94
CA GLY A 5 8.80 -10.68 3.95
C GLY A 5 10.32 -10.64 4.10
N GLY A 6 11.03 -11.36 3.23
CA GLY A 6 12.50 -11.41 3.24
C GLY A 6 13.22 -10.21 2.61
N THR A 7 12.52 -9.20 2.06
CA THR A 7 13.19 -8.05 1.44
C THR A 7 13.71 -7.06 2.46
N ASP A 8 14.57 -6.15 2.02
CA ASP A 8 15.01 -5.00 2.82
C ASP A 8 13.83 -4.13 3.28
N LYS A 9 14.04 -3.45 4.42
CA LYS A 9 13.03 -2.68 5.13
C LYS A 9 13.63 -1.34 5.63
N PRO A 10 14.07 -0.47 4.71
CA PRO A 10 14.60 0.83 5.11
C PRO A 10 13.57 1.60 5.94
N GLU A 11 14.02 2.28 6.99
CA GLU A 11 13.14 3.03 7.88
C GLU A 11 12.69 4.37 7.26
N ASP A 12 13.46 4.92 6.32
CA ASP A 12 13.14 6.18 5.66
C ASP A 12 12.01 5.99 4.62
N PRO A 13 10.85 6.67 4.75
CA PRO A 13 9.80 6.64 3.75
C PRO A 13 10.24 7.09 2.35
N ALA A 14 11.31 7.90 2.23
CA ALA A 14 11.85 8.32 0.94
C ALA A 14 12.38 7.16 0.09
N ALA A 15 12.67 5.99 0.68
CA ALA A 15 13.03 4.78 -0.04
C ALA A 15 11.84 4.12 -0.76
N TYR A 16 10.59 4.48 -0.42
CA TYR A 16 9.36 3.84 -0.93
C TYR A 16 8.67 4.68 -2.02
N ILE A 17 9.44 5.48 -2.76
CA ILE A 17 8.95 6.31 -3.87
C ILE A 17 8.99 5.56 -5.20
N GLY A 18 8.16 6.00 -6.15
CA GLY A 18 7.90 5.24 -7.37
C GLY A 18 9.14 5.06 -8.25
N SER A 19 9.96 6.09 -8.41
CA SER A 19 11.18 6.04 -9.24
C SER A 19 12.18 5.00 -8.74
N LEU A 20 12.45 4.95 -7.43
CA LEU A 20 13.37 3.98 -6.82
C LEU A 20 12.83 2.56 -6.93
N LEU A 21 11.53 2.36 -6.69
CA LEU A 21 10.91 1.05 -6.81
C LEU A 21 10.91 0.52 -8.24
N VAL A 22 10.79 1.40 -9.24
CA VAL A 22 10.97 1.03 -10.66
C VAL A 22 12.42 0.70 -10.95
N GLN A 23 13.36 1.48 -10.41
CA GLN A 23 14.79 1.22 -10.55
C GLN A 23 15.16 -0.16 -9.98
N ASP A 24 14.69 -0.51 -8.79
CA ASP A 24 14.87 -1.83 -8.19
C ASP A 24 14.36 -2.96 -9.11
N LEU A 25 13.19 -2.76 -9.74
CA LEU A 25 12.65 -3.74 -10.69
C LEU A 25 13.50 -3.88 -11.94
N VAL A 26 14.04 -2.78 -12.48
CA VAL A 26 14.95 -2.81 -13.62
C VAL A 26 16.25 -3.53 -13.26
N GLU A 27 16.83 -3.23 -12.10
CA GLU A 27 18.06 -3.88 -11.62
C GLU A 27 17.87 -5.38 -11.39
N ILE A 28 16.73 -5.81 -10.86
CA ILE A 28 16.37 -7.23 -10.75
C ILE A 28 16.31 -7.90 -12.13
N LEU A 29 15.65 -7.25 -13.11
CA LEU A 29 15.55 -7.81 -14.47
C LEU A 29 16.92 -7.90 -15.16
N ASP A 30 17.78 -6.90 -14.95
CA ASP A 30 19.14 -6.88 -15.49
C ASP A 30 20.01 -7.98 -14.88
N GLU A 31 19.97 -8.17 -13.56
CA GLU A 31 20.72 -9.22 -12.86
C GLU A 31 20.24 -10.63 -13.26
N GLU A 32 18.93 -10.82 -13.38
CA GLU A 32 18.31 -12.07 -13.84
C GLU A 32 18.41 -12.28 -15.37
N ARG A 33 18.98 -11.31 -16.10
CA ARG A 33 19.17 -11.33 -17.57
C ARG A 33 17.85 -11.53 -18.33
N VAL A 34 16.80 -10.86 -17.88
CA VAL A 34 15.46 -10.90 -18.47
C VAL A 34 15.25 -9.69 -19.38
N ASP A 35 15.34 -9.90 -20.69
CA ASP A 35 15.16 -8.82 -21.68
C ASP A 35 13.71 -8.26 -21.75
N LYS A 36 12.72 -9.10 -21.42
CA LYS A 36 11.28 -8.76 -21.51
C LYS A 36 10.49 -9.45 -20.42
N ALA A 37 9.69 -8.67 -19.69
CA ALA A 37 8.78 -9.16 -18.67
C ALA A 37 7.38 -8.57 -18.86
N VAL A 38 6.35 -9.35 -18.51
CA VAL A 38 5.00 -8.84 -18.28
C VAL A 38 4.85 -8.62 -16.79
N VAL A 39 4.69 -7.37 -16.37
CA VAL A 39 4.47 -7.05 -14.97
C VAL A 39 2.97 -6.96 -14.70
N ILE A 40 2.52 -7.67 -13.66
CA ILE A 40 1.14 -7.64 -13.17
C ILE A 40 1.21 -7.16 -11.72
N GLY A 41 0.52 -6.06 -11.41
CA GLY A 41 0.55 -5.45 -10.09
C GLY A 41 -0.65 -4.54 -9.85
N VAL A 42 -0.84 -4.19 -8.58
CA VAL A 42 -2.04 -3.47 -8.11
C VAL A 42 -1.69 -2.05 -7.65
N THR A 43 -0.84 -1.31 -8.35
CA THR A 43 -0.58 0.14 -8.10
C THR A 43 0.00 0.81 -9.36
N SER A 44 -0.01 2.15 -9.39
CA SER A 44 0.49 2.99 -10.50
C SER A 44 2.02 3.04 -10.67
N LEU A 45 2.78 2.16 -10.01
CA LEU A 45 4.25 2.15 -10.02
C LEU A 45 4.88 1.95 -11.40
N LEU A 46 4.14 1.47 -12.41
CA LEU A 46 4.77 0.80 -13.55
C LEU A 46 4.52 1.51 -14.87
N ARG A 47 5.33 2.53 -15.15
CA ARG A 47 5.32 3.23 -16.45
C ARG A 47 6.40 2.75 -17.42
N ALA A 48 7.44 2.08 -16.93
CA ALA A 48 8.65 1.75 -17.70
C ALA A 48 8.65 0.36 -18.35
N LEU A 49 7.77 -0.54 -17.94
CA LEU A 49 7.68 -1.90 -18.48
C LEU A 49 6.41 -1.97 -19.33
N ARG A 50 6.45 -2.64 -20.49
CA ARG A 50 5.26 -2.90 -21.33
C ARG A 50 4.28 -3.81 -20.58
N ALA A 51 3.64 -3.26 -19.56
CA ALA A 51 2.90 -3.95 -18.53
C ALA A 51 1.41 -3.90 -18.85
N TYR A 52 0.72 -4.99 -18.56
CA TYR A 52 -0.73 -5.06 -18.60
C TYR A 52 -1.27 -4.70 -17.21
N PHE A 53 -2.04 -3.62 -17.14
CA PHE A 53 -2.70 -3.17 -15.92
C PHE A 53 -3.98 -3.98 -15.68
N THR A 54 -4.14 -4.55 -14.49
CA THR A 54 -5.41 -5.15 -14.03
C THR A 54 -6.21 -4.21 -13.13
N GLY A 55 -5.70 -3.00 -12.83
CA GLY A 55 -6.34 -1.98 -12.00
C GLY A 55 -6.32 -0.57 -12.61
N SER A 56 -7.01 0.38 -11.98
CA SER A 56 -7.07 1.77 -12.41
C SER A 56 -5.71 2.47 -12.30
N TYR A 57 -5.28 3.15 -13.38
CA TYR A 57 -4.09 3.99 -13.38
C TYR A 57 -4.33 5.28 -12.58
N VAL A 58 -3.46 5.57 -11.62
CA VAL A 58 -3.41 6.86 -10.92
C VAL A 58 -2.20 7.62 -11.45
N PRO A 59 -2.39 8.73 -12.19
CA PRO A 59 -1.27 9.51 -12.70
C PRO A 59 -0.42 10.07 -11.56
N PRO A 60 0.91 10.24 -11.78
CA PRO A 60 1.77 10.96 -10.85
C PRO A 60 1.13 12.30 -10.46
N HIS A 61 1.13 12.62 -9.17
CA HIS A 61 0.46 13.81 -8.66
C HIS A 61 1.44 14.64 -7.83
N ALA A 62 1.87 15.77 -8.39
CA ALA A 62 2.89 16.65 -7.81
C ALA A 62 2.51 17.24 -6.43
N SER A 63 1.24 17.14 -6.01
CA SER A 63 0.77 17.64 -4.71
C SER A 63 -0.30 16.74 -4.11
N PHE A 64 0.04 15.52 -3.68
CA PHE A 64 -0.91 14.68 -2.94
C PHE A 64 -1.32 15.34 -1.61
N ASP A 65 -2.63 15.46 -1.39
CA ASP A 65 -3.22 15.88 -0.12
C ASP A 65 -4.16 14.77 0.36
N LEU A 66 -3.92 14.26 1.57
CA LEU A 66 -4.67 13.13 2.11
C LEU A 66 -6.15 13.48 2.30
N GLN A 67 -6.45 14.68 2.80
CA GLN A 67 -7.84 15.05 3.11
C GLN A 67 -8.66 15.22 1.83
N ALA A 68 -8.12 15.91 0.83
CA ALA A 68 -8.73 16.05 -0.49
C ALA A 68 -8.91 14.69 -1.18
N PHE A 69 -7.96 13.76 -1.03
CA PHE A 69 -8.09 12.39 -1.54
C PHE A 69 -9.25 11.64 -0.86
N LEU A 70 -9.34 11.70 0.47
CA LEU A 70 -10.42 11.04 1.22
C LEU A 70 -11.79 11.67 0.93
N ASP A 71 -11.88 13.00 0.87
CA ASP A 71 -13.11 13.72 0.54
C ASP A 71 -13.56 13.44 -0.90
N GLY A 72 -12.63 13.46 -1.86
CA GLY A 72 -12.91 13.18 -3.26
C GLY A 72 -13.38 11.75 -3.50
N THR A 73 -12.70 10.76 -2.90
CA THR A 73 -13.10 9.36 -3.02
C THR A 73 -14.44 9.08 -2.34
N LYS A 74 -14.74 9.76 -1.22
CA LYS A 74 -16.07 9.70 -0.59
C LYS A 74 -17.17 10.30 -1.45
N ALA A 75 -16.91 11.46 -2.08
CA ALA A 75 -17.88 12.10 -2.95
C ALA A 75 -18.25 11.22 -4.15
N ILE A 76 -17.29 10.46 -4.70
CA ILE A 76 -17.52 9.53 -5.81
C ILE A 76 -18.17 8.22 -5.33
N GLY A 77 -17.66 7.63 -4.25
CA GLY A 77 -18.08 6.31 -3.76
C GLY A 77 -19.31 6.31 -2.85
N GLY A 78 -19.77 7.49 -2.42
CA GLY A 78 -20.88 7.68 -1.48
C GLY A 78 -20.56 7.27 -0.03
N ARG A 79 -19.31 6.87 0.25
CA ARG A 79 -18.83 6.43 1.56
C ARG A 79 -17.30 6.55 1.62
N ASP A 80 -16.75 6.58 2.83
CA ASP A 80 -15.31 6.51 3.02
C ASP A 80 -14.78 5.14 2.53
N LEU A 81 -13.71 5.17 1.72
CA LEU A 81 -13.10 3.96 1.13
C LEU A 81 -11.67 3.73 1.63
N PHE A 82 -10.97 4.79 2.01
CA PHE A 82 -9.53 4.76 2.31
C PHE A 82 -9.20 5.39 3.68
N GLY A 83 -10.16 5.47 4.61
CA GLY A 83 -9.96 6.11 5.93
C GLY A 83 -8.78 5.54 6.71
N TYR A 84 -8.45 4.26 6.54
CA TYR A 84 -7.26 3.64 7.14
C TYR A 84 -5.93 4.30 6.73
N TRP A 85 -5.87 5.09 5.65
CA TRP A 85 -4.66 5.83 5.26
C TRP A 85 -4.28 6.91 6.29
N GLU A 86 -5.24 7.48 7.02
CA GLU A 86 -4.94 8.39 8.14
C GLU A 86 -4.18 7.64 9.24
N PHE A 87 -4.62 6.42 9.56
CA PHE A 87 -3.94 5.60 10.55
C PHE A 87 -2.57 5.14 10.07
N PHE A 88 -2.47 4.52 8.88
CA PHE A 88 -1.20 3.96 8.42
C PHE A 88 -0.15 5.01 8.05
N GLY A 89 -0.59 6.10 7.44
CA GLY A 89 0.30 7.10 6.87
C GLY A 89 0.55 8.32 7.74
N ALA A 90 -0.34 8.66 8.69
CA ALA A 90 -0.23 9.88 9.49
C ALA A 90 -0.11 9.65 11.00
N ASP A 91 -0.48 8.48 11.52
CA ASP A 91 -0.41 8.20 12.96
C ASP A 91 0.97 7.68 13.38
N PRO A 92 1.70 8.39 14.26
CA PRO A 92 3.03 7.94 14.71
C PRO A 92 2.97 6.68 15.58
N GLU A 93 1.82 6.34 16.15
CA GLU A 93 1.66 5.16 17.01
C GLU A 93 1.15 3.92 16.24
N ALA A 94 1.00 4.03 14.90
CA ALA A 94 0.43 2.96 14.08
C ALA A 94 1.13 1.61 14.26
N GLU A 95 2.47 1.59 14.22
CA GLU A 95 3.26 0.36 14.37
C GLU A 95 2.97 -0.32 15.70
N LYS A 96 3.13 0.42 16.81
CA LYS A 96 2.91 -0.09 18.17
C LYS A 96 1.49 -0.60 18.37
N ILE A 97 0.50 0.10 17.81
CA ILE A 97 -0.91 -0.30 17.92
C ILE A 97 -1.16 -1.59 17.13
N ILE A 98 -0.63 -1.70 15.90
CA ILE A 98 -0.79 -2.92 15.11
C ILE A 98 -0.10 -4.11 15.80
N GLU A 99 1.12 -3.91 16.32
CA GLU A 99 1.85 -4.96 17.05
C GLU A 99 1.12 -5.42 18.30
N ALA A 100 0.57 -4.48 19.08
CA ALA A 100 -0.17 -4.79 20.30
C ALA A 100 -1.48 -5.54 20.04
N TYR A 101 -2.11 -5.33 18.88
CA TYR A 101 -3.42 -5.87 18.51
C TYR A 101 -3.37 -6.67 17.20
N ILE A 102 -2.29 -7.46 17.03
CA ILE A 102 -2.00 -8.17 15.78
C ILE A 102 -3.12 -9.12 15.34
N ASP A 103 -3.80 -9.78 16.27
CA ASP A 103 -4.88 -10.71 15.93
C ASP A 103 -6.13 -9.98 15.45
N SER A 104 -6.45 -8.86 16.08
CA SER A 104 -7.49 -7.95 15.60
C SER A 104 -7.15 -7.40 14.22
N PHE A 105 -5.88 -7.09 13.96
CA PHE A 105 -5.42 -6.66 12.63
C PHE A 105 -5.61 -7.75 11.58
N ILE A 106 -5.08 -8.95 11.81
CA ILE A 106 -5.13 -10.07 10.86
C ILE A 106 -6.59 -10.41 10.52
N CYS A 107 -7.47 -10.56 11.52
CA CYS A 107 -8.85 -10.94 11.23
C CYS A 107 -9.65 -9.84 10.52
N GLN A 108 -9.35 -8.56 10.74
CA GLN A 108 -9.99 -7.47 10.02
C GLN A 108 -9.54 -7.39 8.56
N TRP A 109 -8.26 -7.66 8.27
CA TRP A 109 -7.71 -7.62 6.90
C TRP A 109 -7.97 -8.88 6.09
N PHE A 110 -8.13 -10.03 6.76
CA PHE A 110 -8.44 -11.31 6.12
C PHE A 110 -9.76 -11.91 6.64
N PRO A 111 -10.87 -11.16 6.59
CA PRO A 111 -12.14 -11.59 7.15
C PRO A 111 -12.80 -12.65 6.26
N GLN A 112 -13.71 -13.40 6.86
CA GLN A 112 -14.64 -14.25 6.11
C GLN A 112 -15.60 -13.40 5.27
N GLU A 113 -16.11 -12.32 5.87
CA GLU A 113 -17.10 -11.45 5.25
C GLU A 113 -16.45 -10.12 4.83
N PRO A 114 -16.50 -9.73 3.53
CA PRO A 114 -15.83 -8.53 3.03
C PRO A 114 -16.43 -7.23 3.57
N GLU A 115 -17.64 -7.26 4.13
CA GLU A 115 -18.27 -6.13 4.83
C GLU A 115 -17.43 -5.62 6.00
N VAL A 116 -16.57 -6.47 6.57
CA VAL A 116 -15.62 -6.05 7.60
C VAL A 116 -14.73 -4.92 7.09
N TRP A 117 -14.27 -4.95 5.83
CA TRP A 117 -13.48 -3.84 5.27
C TRP A 117 -14.30 -2.57 5.19
N ARG A 118 -15.56 -2.65 4.75
CA ARG A 118 -16.48 -1.51 4.65
C ARG A 118 -16.75 -0.87 6.01
N ASP A 119 -16.92 -1.69 7.05
CA ASP A 119 -17.42 -1.23 8.34
C ASP A 119 -16.31 -0.98 9.37
N CYS A 120 -15.19 -1.70 9.25
CA CYS A 120 -14.13 -1.69 10.25
C CYS A 120 -12.83 -1.00 9.80
N ILE A 121 -12.57 -0.92 8.48
CA ILE A 121 -11.29 -0.43 7.94
C ILE A 121 -11.47 0.86 7.12
N ALA A 122 -12.39 0.84 6.16
CA ALA A 122 -12.59 1.91 5.19
C ALA A 122 -13.05 3.25 5.80
N PRO A 123 -13.88 3.29 6.87
CA PRO A 123 -14.27 4.55 7.48
C PRO A 123 -13.11 5.20 8.23
N ARG A 124 -13.09 6.54 8.26
CA ARG A 124 -12.10 7.30 9.02
C ARG A 124 -12.14 6.92 10.50
N ASP A 125 -10.97 6.87 11.12
CA ASP A 125 -10.71 6.42 12.50
C ASP A 125 -11.16 4.99 12.85
N ALA A 126 -11.92 4.30 11.99
CA ALA A 126 -12.54 3.03 12.33
C ALA A 126 -11.50 1.95 12.58
N HIS A 127 -10.46 1.85 11.74
CA HIS A 127 -9.48 0.78 11.88
C HIS A 127 -8.74 0.87 13.22
N LYS A 128 -8.16 2.03 13.54
CA LYS A 128 -7.52 2.28 14.84
C LYS A 128 -8.47 2.00 16.00
N LYS A 129 -9.70 2.49 15.93
CA LYS A 129 -10.72 2.26 16.96
C LYS A 129 -11.00 0.77 17.17
N ASN A 130 -11.14 0.01 16.09
CA ASN A 130 -11.43 -1.41 16.16
C ASN A 130 -10.24 -2.23 16.67
N LEU A 131 -9.00 -1.86 16.31
CA LEU A 131 -7.79 -2.44 16.87
C LEU A 131 -7.70 -2.20 18.37
N LEU A 132 -7.88 -0.95 18.83
CA LEU A 132 -7.84 -0.60 20.26
C LEU A 132 -8.98 -1.25 21.07
N ALA A 133 -10.07 -1.65 20.41
CA ALA A 133 -11.15 -2.43 21.01
C ALA A 133 -10.90 -3.95 20.97
N ASP A 134 -9.74 -4.39 20.46
CA ASP A 134 -9.37 -5.78 20.22
C ASP A 134 -10.47 -6.56 19.49
N LYS A 135 -11.05 -5.93 18.47
CA LYS A 135 -12.21 -6.49 17.76
C LYS A 135 -11.77 -7.70 16.94
N ILE A 136 -12.25 -8.87 17.33
CA ILE A 136 -12.06 -10.12 16.58
C ILE A 136 -13.28 -10.40 15.70
N VAL A 137 -13.04 -10.76 14.44
CA VAL A 137 -14.05 -11.22 13.48
C VAL A 137 -13.67 -12.60 12.94
N PRO A 138 -14.62 -13.37 12.38
CA PRO A 138 -14.28 -14.63 11.73
C PRO A 138 -13.29 -14.43 10.59
N LEU A 139 -12.19 -15.19 10.62
CA LEU A 139 -11.21 -15.24 9.55
C LEU A 139 -11.78 -15.94 8.31
N GLY A 140 -11.34 -15.51 7.14
CA GLY A 140 -11.69 -16.20 5.92
C GLY A 140 -11.16 -17.64 5.91
N PRO A 141 -11.84 -18.58 5.25
CA PRO A 141 -11.44 -20.00 5.22
C PRO A 141 -10.06 -20.23 4.56
N TYR A 142 -9.53 -19.22 3.87
CA TYR A 142 -8.19 -19.21 3.28
C TYR A 142 -7.08 -18.84 4.28
N MET A 143 -7.42 -18.31 5.45
CA MET A 143 -6.47 -18.07 6.55
C MET A 143 -6.45 -19.28 7.48
N THR A 144 -5.61 -20.25 7.14
CA THR A 144 -5.28 -21.39 8.02
C THR A 144 -4.48 -20.91 9.24
N GLU A 145 -4.39 -21.75 10.27
CA GLU A 145 -3.54 -21.48 11.44
C GLU A 145 -2.09 -21.23 11.03
N GLU A 146 -1.54 -22.04 10.11
CA GLU A 146 -0.21 -21.85 9.53
C GLU A 146 -0.05 -20.47 8.86
N ASN A 147 -1.05 -20.00 8.11
CA ASN A 147 -0.99 -18.68 7.46
C ASN A 147 -1.01 -17.54 8.49
N VAL A 148 -1.77 -17.70 9.58
CA VAL A 148 -1.83 -16.72 10.67
C VAL A 148 -0.49 -16.67 11.40
N GLU A 149 0.09 -17.83 11.74
CA GLU A 149 1.39 -17.93 12.39
C GLU A 149 2.51 -17.36 11.51
N TYR A 150 2.54 -17.73 10.22
CA TYR A 150 3.49 -17.17 9.27
C TYR A 150 3.40 -15.65 9.18
N PHE A 151 2.18 -15.10 9.19
CA PHE A 151 1.98 -13.66 9.19
C PHE A 151 2.53 -13.03 10.47
N ARG A 152 2.19 -13.57 11.64
CA ARG A 152 2.71 -13.06 12.93
C ARG A 152 4.23 -13.08 12.94
N ASP A 153 4.86 -14.19 12.58
CA ASP A 153 6.30 -14.35 12.59
C ASP A 153 7.00 -13.40 11.62
N THR A 154 6.44 -13.24 10.41
CA THR A 154 6.98 -12.33 9.39
C THR A 154 7.04 -10.90 9.90
N PHE A 155 5.96 -10.42 10.52
CA PHE A 155 5.89 -9.03 10.99
C PHE A 155 6.53 -8.84 12.38
N ALA A 156 6.63 -9.89 13.21
CA ALA A 156 7.41 -9.86 14.45
C ALA A 156 8.92 -9.75 14.17
N GLN A 157 9.42 -10.38 13.10
CA GLN A 157 10.83 -10.29 12.70
C GLN A 157 11.12 -9.05 11.85
N GLY A 158 10.18 -8.66 10.99
CA GLY A 158 10.34 -7.60 10.01
C GLY A 158 9.90 -6.21 10.47
N GLY A 159 9.05 -6.13 11.50
CA GLY A 159 8.42 -4.89 11.93
C GLY A 159 7.39 -4.33 10.93
N TRP A 160 6.78 -3.20 11.31
CA TRP A 160 5.71 -2.55 10.55
C TRP A 160 6.14 -1.29 9.80
N ALA A 161 7.32 -0.75 10.10
CA ALA A 161 7.84 0.45 9.45
C ALA A 161 7.82 0.35 7.93
N GLY A 162 8.37 -0.73 7.35
CA GLY A 162 8.44 -0.89 5.90
C GLY A 162 7.07 -0.91 5.21
N PRO A 163 6.12 -1.76 5.64
CA PRO A 163 4.76 -1.78 5.13
C PRO A 163 4.05 -0.42 5.25
N LEU A 164 4.19 0.27 6.39
CA LEU A 164 3.57 1.58 6.61
C LEU A 164 4.24 2.71 5.83
N ASN A 165 5.53 2.57 5.49
CA ASN A 165 6.28 3.57 4.74
C ASN A 165 5.75 3.81 3.33
N TRP A 166 5.07 2.84 2.72
CA TRP A 166 4.31 3.03 1.49
C TRP A 166 3.24 4.13 1.60
N TYR A 167 2.58 4.21 2.76
CA TYR A 167 1.56 5.22 3.06
C TYR A 167 2.19 6.54 3.48
N ARG A 168 3.23 6.49 4.33
CA ARG A 168 3.96 7.66 4.81
C ARG A 168 4.65 8.42 3.69
N ALA A 169 5.22 7.72 2.70
CA ALA A 169 5.82 8.32 1.52
C ALA A 169 4.79 9.15 0.72
N ALA A 170 3.55 8.67 0.63
CA ALA A 170 2.45 9.39 0.02
C ALA A 170 2.00 10.59 0.87
N VAL A 171 1.68 10.34 2.14
CA VAL A 171 1.07 11.32 3.06
C VAL A 171 2.04 12.47 3.40
N HIS A 172 3.33 12.18 3.55
CA HIS A 172 4.35 13.18 3.89
C HIS A 172 5.06 13.79 2.66
N GLY A 173 4.57 13.48 1.46
CA GLY A 173 4.93 14.19 0.23
C GLY A 173 6.24 13.77 -0.42
N SER A 174 6.96 12.76 0.08
CA SER A 174 8.12 12.18 -0.61
C SER A 174 7.73 11.68 -2.01
N ARG A 175 6.58 10.99 -2.11
CA ARG A 175 6.01 10.56 -3.39
C ARG A 175 5.64 11.75 -4.29
N SER A 176 5.03 12.79 -3.74
CA SER A 176 4.66 13.98 -4.54
C SER A 176 5.89 14.67 -5.15
N LYS A 177 7.00 14.73 -4.41
CA LYS A 177 8.28 15.29 -4.91
C LYS A 177 8.85 14.43 -6.05
N ASP A 178 8.81 13.12 -5.89
CA ASP A 178 9.23 12.15 -6.90
C ASP A 178 8.38 12.25 -8.18
N ASP A 179 7.05 12.27 -8.02
CA ASP A 179 6.10 12.43 -9.10
C ASP A 179 6.32 13.73 -9.89
N ALA A 180 6.63 14.84 -9.21
CA ALA A 180 6.94 16.11 -9.85
C ALA A 180 8.23 16.05 -10.69
N ALA A 181 9.25 15.32 -10.22
CA ALA A 181 10.51 15.14 -10.94
C ALA A 181 10.37 14.22 -12.15
N THR A 182 9.49 13.21 -12.09
CA THR A 182 9.28 12.26 -13.20
C THR A 182 8.26 12.75 -14.24
N GLN A 183 7.42 13.74 -13.92
CA GLN A 183 6.52 14.38 -14.89
C GLN A 183 7.26 15.15 -16.00
N SER A 184 8.45 15.70 -15.71
CA SER A 184 9.26 16.39 -16.73
C SER A 184 9.92 15.44 -17.74
N ASP A 185 10.15 14.17 -17.37
CA ASP A 185 10.85 13.18 -18.19
C ASP A 185 9.90 12.26 -18.96
N THR A 186 8.70 12.76 -19.21
CA THR A 186 7.57 12.23 -19.99
C THR A 186 7.62 12.11 -21.52
N PRO A 187 8.16 11.08 -22.24
CA PRO A 187 7.65 10.83 -23.59
C PRO A 187 6.15 10.56 -23.52
N ARG A 188 5.35 11.28 -24.31
CA ARG A 188 3.95 10.91 -24.57
C ARG A 188 3.95 9.50 -25.12
N ALA A 189 3.46 8.54 -24.34
CA ALA A 189 3.04 7.28 -24.91
C ALA A 189 1.81 7.60 -25.77
N ASP A 190 2.01 7.70 -27.09
CA ASP A 190 0.93 7.70 -28.06
C ASP A 190 0.27 6.32 -27.99
N ILE A 191 -0.66 6.15 -27.05
CA ILE A 191 -1.58 5.02 -27.03
C ILE A 191 -2.65 5.37 -28.08
N PRO A 192 -2.72 4.65 -29.22
CA PRO A 192 -3.74 4.92 -30.20
C PRO A 192 -5.11 4.67 -29.56
N ALA A 193 -6.00 5.65 -29.66
CA ALA A 193 -7.39 5.51 -29.26
C ALA A 193 -8.02 4.38 -30.09
N SER A 194 -8.56 3.37 -29.41
CA SER A 194 -9.43 2.35 -29.99
C SER A 194 -10.80 2.94 -30.33
#